data_AF-N0BEZ7-F1
#
_entry.id   AF-N0BEZ7-F1
#
_cell.length_a   1.000
_cell.length_b   1.000
_cell.length_c   1.000
_cell.angle_alpha   90.00
_cell.angle_beta   90.00
_cell.angle_gamma   90.00
#
_symmetry.space_group_name_H-M   'P 1'
#
loop_
_entity.id
_entity.type
_entity.pdbx_description
1 polymer ?
#
loop_
_entity_poly.entity_id
_entity_poly.type
_entity_poly.pdbx_seq_one_letter_code
_entity_poly.pdbx_strand_id
1 'polypeptide(L)'
;MEMEEFQKLAIETVNKIDKKLNLNRDAQLTLSQLIEELGELARAINSEKLRNKRAEKKELEDEFADVFLQLVKLADLFDVDLEKAVLDKIEVLIKRHALG
;
A
#
# COMPACT_ATOMS: atom_id res chain seq x y z
N MET A 1 -14.68 -9.41 6.05
CA MET A 1 -13.74 -9.65 4.95
C MET A 1 -12.44 -9.98 5.62
N GLU A 2 -11.93 -11.19 5.37
CA GLU A 2 -10.61 -11.60 5.84
C GLU A 2 -9.52 -10.86 5.03
N MET A 3 -8.30 -10.75 5.54
CA MET A 3 -7.24 -9.98 4.88
C MET A 3 -6.87 -10.56 3.51
N GLU A 4 -6.85 -11.89 3.36
CA GLU A 4 -6.70 -12.55 2.07
C GLU A 4 -7.78 -12.12 1.05
N GLU A 5 -9.05 -12.04 1.47
CA GLU A 5 -10.14 -11.58 0.59
C GLU A 5 -9.97 -10.12 0.19
N PHE A 6 -9.50 -9.29 1.13
CA PHE A 6 -9.22 -7.88 0.87
C PHE A 6 -8.05 -7.69 -0.10
N GLN A 7 -6.98 -8.47 0.04
CA GLN A 7 -5.85 -8.49 -0.88
C GLN A 7 -6.34 -8.85 -2.30
N LYS A 8 -7.16 -9.90 -2.44
CA LYS A 8 -7.74 -10.29 -3.74
C LYS A 8 -8.60 -9.18 -4.36
N LEU A 9 -9.46 -8.54 -3.56
CA LEU A 9 -10.32 -7.45 -4.03
C LEU A 9 -9.49 -6.26 -4.54
N ALA A 10 -8.41 -5.89 -3.83
CA ALA A 10 -7.50 -4.83 -4.24
C ALA A 10 -6.79 -5.18 -5.56
N ILE A 11 -6.25 -6.39 -5.68
CA ILE A 11 -5.59 -6.89 -6.90
C ILE A 11 -6.55 -6.84 -8.09
N GLU A 12 -7.76 -7.36 -7.94
CA GLU A 12 -8.77 -7.35 -9.00
C GLU A 12 -9.13 -5.94 -9.45
N THR A 13 -9.22 -5.00 -8.51
CA THR A 13 -9.56 -3.61 -8.79
C THR A 13 -8.47 -2.95 -9.63
N VAL A 14 -7.21 -3.09 -9.25
CA VAL A 14 -6.06 -2.57 -10.02
C VAL A 14 -5.98 -3.24 -11.39
N ASN A 15 -6.18 -4.56 -11.47
CA ASN A 15 -6.19 -5.28 -12.76
C ASN A 15 -7.29 -4.79 -13.71
N LYS A 16 -8.49 -4.47 -13.19
CA LYS A 16 -9.58 -3.88 -13.99
C LYS A 16 -9.21 -2.49 -14.53
N ILE A 17 -8.51 -1.68 -13.73
CA ILE A 17 -8.00 -0.37 -14.14
C ILE A 17 -6.94 -0.53 -15.24
N ASP A 18 -5.95 -1.39 -15.03
CA ASP A 18 -4.89 -1.65 -16.02
C ASP A 18 -5.46 -2.11 -17.36
N LYS A 19 -6.42 -3.05 -17.32
CA LYS A 19 -7.13 -3.51 -18.52
C LYS A 19 -7.88 -2.39 -19.22
N LYS A 20 -8.55 -1.51 -18.46
CA LYS A 20 -9.26 -0.34 -19.02
C LYS A 20 -8.31 0.65 -19.67
N LEU A 21 -7.10 0.80 -19.13
CA LEU A 21 -6.05 1.69 -19.64
C LEU A 21 -5.15 1.05 -20.70
N ASN A 22 -5.37 -0.22 -21.05
CA ASN A 22 -4.49 -1.02 -21.91
C ASN A 22 -3.02 -0.97 -21.44
N LEU A 23 -2.83 -1.03 -20.12
CA LEU A 23 -1.54 -0.95 -19.45
C LEU A 23 -1.02 -2.35 -19.14
N ASN A 24 0.18 -2.67 -19.65
CA ASN A 24 0.91 -3.86 -19.22
C ASN A 24 1.81 -3.49 -18.04
N ARG A 25 1.29 -3.72 -16.84
CA ARG A 25 1.98 -3.43 -15.59
C ARG A 25 3.06 -4.48 -15.30
N ASP A 26 4.25 -4.02 -14.95
CA ASP A 26 5.33 -4.83 -14.42
C ASP A 26 5.75 -4.37 -13.01
N ALA A 27 6.73 -5.06 -12.41
CA ALA A 27 7.22 -4.73 -11.08
C ALA A 27 7.90 -3.35 -11.03
N GLN A 28 8.57 -2.93 -12.10
CA GLN A 28 9.25 -1.63 -12.15
C GLN A 28 8.24 -0.48 -12.15
N LEU A 29 7.19 -0.58 -12.97
CA LEU A 29 6.11 0.40 -13.01
C LEU A 29 5.38 0.46 -11.67
N THR A 30 5.03 -0.70 -11.10
CA THR A 30 4.33 -0.77 -9.81
C THR A 30 5.16 -0.18 -8.68
N LEU A 31 6.47 -0.45 -8.66
CA LEU A 31 7.39 0.16 -7.69
C LEU A 31 7.48 1.68 -7.89
N SER A 32 7.53 2.15 -9.14
CA SER A 32 7.57 3.59 -9.43
C SER A 32 6.31 4.30 -8.92
N GLN A 33 5.12 3.71 -9.15
CA GLN A 33 3.86 4.24 -8.63
C GLN A 33 3.81 4.19 -7.11
N LEU A 34 4.24 3.09 -6.48
CA LEU A 34 4.33 3.03 -5.02
C LEU A 34 5.20 4.16 -4.43
N ILE A 35 6.31 4.50 -5.08
CA ILE A 35 7.18 5.62 -4.67
C ILE A 35 6.47 6.97 -4.88
N GLU A 36 5.69 7.12 -5.94
CA GLU A 36 4.87 8.30 -6.20
C GLU A 36 3.83 8.52 -5.10
N GLU A 37 3.02 7.49 -4.78
CA GLU A 37 2.01 7.56 -3.71
C GLU A 37 2.66 7.82 -2.34
N LEU A 38 3.83 7.24 -2.07
CA LEU A 38 4.59 7.56 -0.86
C LEU A 38 5.02 9.04 -0.81
N GLY A 39 5.32 9.64 -1.96
CA GLY A 39 5.62 11.05 -2.09
C GLY A 39 4.39 11.92 -1.81
N GLU A 40 3.22 11.52 -2.28
CA GLU A 40 1.94 12.20 -2.04
C GLU A 40 1.53 12.12 -0.58
N LEU A 41 1.58 10.92 0.02
CA LEU A 41 1.41 10.72 1.46
C LEU A 41 2.38 11.57 2.29
N ALA A 42 3.65 11.63 1.88
CA ALA A 42 4.64 12.47 2.56
C ALA A 42 4.28 13.96 2.49
N ARG A 43 3.74 14.45 1.36
CA ARG A 43 3.25 15.83 1.23
C ARG A 43 2.05 16.09 2.14
N ALA A 44 1.08 15.17 2.18
CA ALA A 44 -0.09 15.29 3.05
C ALA A 44 0.32 15.35 4.53
N ILE A 45 1.18 14.44 4.99
CA ILE A 45 1.69 14.42 6.37
C ILE A 45 2.42 15.73 6.71
N ASN A 46 3.20 16.26 5.77
CA ASN A 46 3.99 17.48 5.99
C ASN A 46 3.25 18.78 5.62
N SER A 47 1.95 18.71 5.30
CA SER A 47 1.17 19.85 4.81
C SER A 47 1.22 21.05 5.79
N GLU A 48 1.20 20.80 7.10
CA GLU A 48 1.28 21.88 8.11
C GLU A 48 2.62 22.63 8.03
N LYS A 49 3.72 21.91 7.81
CA LYS A 49 5.07 22.51 7.68
C LYS A 49 5.30 23.15 6.31
N LEU A 50 4.77 22.56 5.24
CA LEU A 50 5.03 22.98 3.86
C LEU A 50 4.07 24.07 3.36
N ARG A 51 2.83 24.06 3.85
CA ARG A 51 1.72 24.88 3.34
C ARG A 51 1.04 25.70 4.43
N ASN A 52 1.52 25.63 5.69
CA ASN A 52 0.88 26.24 6.85
C ASN A 52 -0.61 25.84 7.01
N LYS A 53 -0.98 24.65 6.54
CA LYS A 53 -2.33 24.09 6.60
C LYS A 53 -2.24 22.61 6.96
N ARG A 54 -2.97 22.14 7.95
CA ARG A 54 -3.06 20.69 8.22
C ARG A 54 -3.75 19.98 7.06
N ALA A 55 -3.25 18.81 6.69
CA ALA A 55 -3.98 17.93 5.78
C ALA A 55 -5.34 17.57 6.39
N GLU A 56 -6.32 17.48 5.51
CA GLU A 56 -7.64 17.02 5.91
C GLU A 56 -7.57 15.50 6.13
N LYS A 57 -8.37 14.96 7.06
CA LYS A 57 -8.35 13.52 7.37
C LYS A 57 -8.58 12.67 6.12
N LYS A 58 -9.47 13.13 5.25
CA LYS A 58 -9.77 12.47 3.98
C LYS A 58 -8.57 12.41 3.04
N GLU A 59 -7.79 13.49 2.93
CA GLU A 59 -6.55 13.51 2.14
C GLU A 59 -5.61 12.42 2.65
N LEU A 60 -5.37 12.35 3.97
CA LEU A 60 -4.55 11.27 4.52
C LEU A 60 -5.12 9.87 4.25
N GLU A 61 -6.43 9.68 4.43
CA GLU A 61 -7.09 8.39 4.17
C GLU A 61 -6.93 7.93 2.72
N ASP A 62 -7.08 8.85 1.75
CA ASP A 62 -6.93 8.58 0.33
C ASP A 62 -5.45 8.19 0.04
N GLU A 63 -4.47 8.97 0.50
CA GLU A 63 -3.04 8.69 0.28
C GLU A 63 -2.55 7.39 0.95
N PHE A 64 -3.06 7.06 2.15
CA PHE A 64 -2.75 5.78 2.79
C PHE A 64 -3.32 4.60 2.00
N ALA A 65 -4.52 4.77 1.42
CA ALA A 65 -5.15 3.74 0.60
C ALA A 65 -4.35 3.53 -0.70
N ASP A 66 -3.93 4.60 -1.37
CA ASP A 66 -3.17 4.51 -2.62
C ASP A 66 -1.81 3.82 -2.41
N VAL A 67 -1.07 4.17 -1.36
CA VAL A 67 0.17 3.46 -0.95
C VAL A 67 -0.11 1.97 -0.72
N PHE A 68 -1.19 1.65 0.00
CA PHE A 68 -1.53 0.27 0.29
C PHE A 68 -1.90 -0.53 -0.97
N LEU A 69 -2.69 0.06 -1.88
CA LEU A 69 -3.09 -0.59 -3.13
C LEU A 69 -1.89 -0.91 -4.02
N GLN A 70 -0.92 0.02 -4.13
CA GLN A 70 0.31 -0.24 -4.89
C GLN A 70 1.20 -1.28 -4.21
N LEU A 71 1.26 -1.30 -2.87
CA LEU A 71 1.98 -2.34 -2.12
C LEU A 71 1.37 -3.72 -2.34
N VAL A 72 0.04 -3.83 -2.25
CA VAL A 72 -0.70 -5.07 -2.54
C VAL A 72 -0.43 -5.54 -3.96
N LYS A 73 -0.48 -4.62 -4.94
CA LYS A 73 -0.23 -4.97 -6.32
C LYS A 73 1.22 -5.41 -6.55
N LEU A 74 2.18 -4.80 -5.85
CA LEU A 74 3.57 -5.22 -5.93
C LEU A 74 3.75 -6.62 -5.34
N ALA A 75 3.14 -6.91 -4.19
CA ALA A 75 3.15 -8.24 -3.57
C ALA A 75 2.59 -9.33 -4.49
N ASP A 76 1.49 -9.04 -5.19
CA ASP A 76 0.88 -9.92 -6.20
C ASP A 76 1.86 -10.31 -7.32
N LEU A 77 2.67 -9.36 -7.81
CA LEU A 77 3.68 -9.63 -8.85
C LEU A 77 4.82 -10.57 -8.40
N PHE A 78 4.95 -10.81 -7.09
CA PHE A 78 5.94 -11.71 -6.51
C PHE A 78 5.31 -12.90 -5.77
N ASP A 79 4.02 -13.16 -5.98
CA ASP A 79 3.26 -14.23 -5.32
C ASP A 79 3.36 -14.19 -3.77
N VAL A 80 3.36 -12.98 -3.20
CA VAL A 80 3.46 -12.78 -1.75
C VAL A 80 2.07 -12.70 -1.10
N ASP A 81 1.83 -13.62 -0.17
CA ASP A 81 0.74 -13.55 0.80
C ASP A 81 1.11 -12.54 1.91
N LEU A 82 0.48 -11.36 1.89
CA LEU A 82 0.79 -10.29 2.83
C LEU A 82 0.34 -10.59 4.25
N GLU A 83 -0.82 -11.25 4.42
CA GLU A 83 -1.33 -11.62 5.74
C GLU A 83 -0.33 -12.53 6.44
N LYS A 84 0.06 -13.61 5.77
CA LYS A 84 1.06 -14.54 6.29
C LYS A 84 2.40 -13.85 6.55
N ALA A 85 2.90 -13.07 5.59
CA ALA A 85 4.20 -12.40 5.73
C ALA A 85 4.24 -11.42 6.92
N VAL A 86 3.14 -10.70 7.16
CA VAL A 86 3.03 -9.76 8.28
C VAL A 86 2.89 -10.50 9.60
N LEU A 87 2.07 -11.55 9.68
CA LEU A 87 1.92 -12.38 10.88
C LEU A 87 3.24 -13.02 11.31
N ASP A 88 3.96 -13.64 10.37
CA ASP A 88 5.29 -14.22 10.61
C ASP A 88 6.26 -13.15 11.16
N LYS A 89 6.20 -11.93 10.60
CA LYS A 89 7.03 -10.81 11.06
C LYS A 89 6.67 -10.36 12.46
N ILE A 90 5.38 -10.29 12.80
CA ILE A 90 4.90 -9.92 14.14
C ILE A 90 5.40 -10.93 15.17
N GLU A 91 5.32 -12.23 14.91
CA GLU A 91 5.84 -13.25 15.83
C GLU A 91 7.34 -13.08 16.11
N VAL A 92 8.13 -12.80 15.08
CA VAL A 92 9.57 -12.53 15.21
C VAL A 92 9.81 -11.32 16.10
N LEU A 93 9.00 -10.26 15.96
CA LEU A 93 9.12 -9.05 16.78
C LEU A 93 8.74 -9.31 18.25
N ILE A 94 7.65 -10.05 18.49
CA ILE A 94 7.24 -10.44 19.86
C ILE A 94 8.36 -11.20 20.56
N LYS A 95 8.94 -12.22 19.89
CA LYS A 95 10.06 -13.01 20.42
C LYS A 95 11.30 -12.15 20.67
N ARG A 96 11.64 -11.28 19.72
CA ARG A 96 12.82 -10.38 19.81
C ARG A 96 12.73 -9.40 20.97
N HIS A 97 11.54 -8.89 21.26
CA HIS A 97 11.31 -7.86 22.26
C HIS A 97 10.73 -8.40 23.58
N ALA A 98 10.64 -9.73 23.72
CA ALA A 98 10.09 -10.39 24.91
C ALA A 98 8.70 -9.83 25.32
N LEU A 99 7.81 -9.66 24.34
CA LEU A 99 6.45 -9.11 24.54
C LEU A 99 5.41 -10.18 24.92
N GLY A 100 5.83 -11.28 25.56
CA GLY A 100 5.01 -12.44 25.91
C GLY A 100 4.71 -12.57 27.39
#